data_AF-A0A2V9AVN5-F1
#
_entry.id   AF-A0A2V9AVN5-F1
#
_cell.length_a   1.000
_cell.length_b   1.000
_cell.length_c   1.000
_cell.angle_alpha   90.00
_cell.angle_beta   90.00
_cell.angle_gamma   90.00
#
_symmetry.space_group_name_H-M   'P 1'
#
loop_
_entity.id
_entity.type
_entity.pdbx_description
1 polymer ?
#
loop_
_entity_poly.entity_id
_entity_poly.type
_entity_poly.pdbx_seq_one_letter_code
_entity_poly.pdbx_strand_id
1 'polypeptide(L)' 'HRDTRMNEWDAIYSGYGLAQHKGYGTPEHLDALKRLGPTPLHRHSFAPVREAGCWSTGAIQTPLPIFE' A
#
# COMPACT_ATOMS: atom_id res chain seq x y z
N HIS A 1 -11.42 14.27 7.83
CA HIS A 1 -12.27 13.12 7.48
C HIS A 1 -11.40 12.06 6.80
N ARG A 2 -11.71 10.74 6.89
CA ARG A 2 -10.82 9.64 6.42
C ARG A 2 -10.38 9.80 4.96
N ASP A 3 -11.27 10.34 4.12
CA ASP A 3 -11.03 10.58 2.71
C ASP A 3 -9.88 11.56 2.42
N THR A 4 -9.78 12.63 3.20
CA THR A 4 -8.69 13.62 3.08
C THR A 4 -7.33 12.99 3.35
N ARG A 5 -7.23 12.16 4.40
CA ARG A 5 -5.99 11.45 4.73
C ARG A 5 -5.58 10.44 3.67
N MET A 6 -6.55 9.82 2.98
CA MET A 6 -6.24 8.90 1.89
C MET A 6 -5.64 9.61 0.69
N ASN A 7 -6.04 10.86 0.42
CA ASN A 7 -5.41 11.68 -0.62
C ASN A 7 -3.99 12.12 -0.23
N GLU A 8 -3.79 12.50 1.03
CA GLU A 8 -2.45 12.83 1.58
C GLU A 8 -1.51 11.61 1.49
N TRP A 9 -1.99 10.44 1.87
CA TRP A 9 -1.23 9.20 1.81
C TRP A 9 -0.98 8.71 0.39
N ASP A 10 -1.83 9.00 -0.58
CA ASP A 10 -1.56 8.67 -1.99
C ASP A 10 -0.37 9.45 -2.55
N ALA A 11 -0.18 10.70 -2.09
CA ALA A 11 0.99 11.49 -2.44
C ALA A 11 2.28 10.94 -1.81
N ILE A 12 2.19 10.34 -0.62
CA ILE A 12 3.35 9.76 0.09
C ILE A 12 3.66 8.34 -0.40
N TYR A 13 2.62 7.51 -0.54
CA TYR A 13 2.66 6.12 -0.98
C TYR A 13 2.09 6.04 -2.40
N SER A 14 2.76 6.72 -3.32
CA SER A 14 2.33 6.77 -4.72
C SER A 14 2.39 5.39 -5.38
N GLY A 15 1.43 5.13 -6.27
CA GLY A 15 1.28 3.85 -6.98
C GLY A 15 0.33 2.86 -6.31
N TYR A 16 -0.12 3.12 -5.08
CA TYR A 16 -1.12 2.28 -4.40
C TYR A 16 -2.57 2.63 -4.71
N GLY A 17 -2.85 3.82 -5.25
CA GLY A 17 -4.21 4.25 -5.61
C GLY A 17 -5.11 4.61 -4.41
N LEU A 18 -4.51 4.93 -3.25
CA LEU A 18 -5.23 5.18 -1.99
C LEU A 18 -6.27 6.30 -2.13
N ALA A 19 -6.01 7.31 -2.95
CA ALA A 19 -6.97 8.38 -3.21
C ALA A 19 -8.27 7.89 -3.89
N GLN A 20 -8.21 6.78 -4.64
CA GLN A 20 -9.36 6.25 -5.39
C GLN A 20 -10.17 5.27 -4.54
N HIS A 21 -9.52 4.22 -4.01
CA HIS A 21 -10.20 3.14 -3.31
C HIS A 21 -10.01 3.16 -1.79
N LYS A 22 -9.37 4.19 -1.20
CA LYS A 22 -9.32 4.44 0.25
C LYS A 22 -8.79 3.27 1.10
N GLY A 23 -7.94 2.44 0.50
CA GLY A 23 -7.38 1.21 1.10
C GLY A 23 -8.33 0.00 1.11
N TYR A 24 -9.47 0.03 0.41
CA TYR A 24 -10.25 -1.18 0.13
C TYR A 24 -9.48 -2.08 -0.84
N GLY A 25 -9.64 -3.40 -0.67
CA GLY A 25 -8.94 -4.42 -1.45
C GLY A 25 -9.50 -4.59 -2.87
N THR A 26 -9.43 -3.55 -3.68
CA THR A 26 -9.80 -3.63 -5.11
C THR A 26 -8.72 -4.37 -5.90
N PRO A 27 -9.03 -4.88 -7.11
CA PRO A 27 -8.03 -5.54 -7.95
C PRO A 27 -6.78 -4.68 -8.19
N GLU A 28 -6.96 -3.37 -8.36
CA GLU A 28 -5.88 -2.39 -8.53
C GLU A 28 -5.01 -2.32 -7.27
N HIS A 29 -5.62 -2.30 -6.09
CA HIS A 29 -4.87 -2.25 -4.84
C HIS A 29 -4.10 -3.55 -4.57
N LEU A 30 -4.69 -4.70 -4.91
CA LEU A 30 -4.04 -6.00 -4.79
C LEU A 30 -2.86 -6.13 -5.77
N ASP A 31 -2.99 -5.61 -6.99
CA ASP A 31 -1.91 -5.56 -7.97
C ASP A 31 -0.78 -4.62 -7.51
N ALA A 32 -1.12 -3.44 -6.97
CA ALA A 32 -0.16 -2.53 -6.35
C ALA A 32 0.57 -3.19 -5.16
N LEU A 33 -0.14 -3.91 -4.29
CA LEU A 33 0.45 -4.67 -3.19
C LEU A 33 1.44 -5.73 -3.67
N LYS A 34 1.15 -6.42 -4.78
CA LYS A 34 2.07 -7.41 -5.36
C LYS A 34 3.32 -6.75 -5.96
N ARG A 35 3.17 -5.59 -6.60
CA ARG A 35 4.26 -4.87 -7.27
C ARG A 35 5.17 -4.09 -6.32
N LEU A 36 4.56 -3.39 -5.36
CA LEU A 36 5.23 -2.44 -4.47
C LEU A 36 5.48 -3.02 -3.07
N GLY A 37 4.82 -4.13 -2.72
CA GLY A 37 4.83 -4.70 -1.37
C GLY A 37 3.83 -4.00 -0.42
N PRO A 38 3.74 -4.40 0.84
CA PRO A 38 2.91 -3.72 1.83
C PRO A 38 3.61 -2.49 2.44
N THR A 39 2.87 -1.40 2.67
CA THR A 39 3.36 -0.21 3.41
C THR A 39 3.06 -0.31 4.92
N PRO A 40 3.67 0.52 5.80
CA PRO A 40 3.36 0.55 7.22
C PRO A 40 1.89 0.87 7.57
N LEU A 41 1.16 1.49 6.64
CA LEU A 41 -0.28 1.75 6.80
C LEU A 41 -1.14 0.50 6.63
N HIS A 42 -0.59 -0.56 6.01
CA HIS A 42 -1.34 -1.77 5.73
C HIS A 42 -1.46 -2.63 6.98
N ARG A 43 -2.63 -3.24 7.13
CA ARG A 43 -2.87 -4.17 8.24
C ARG A 43 -2.27 -5.51 7.88
N HIS A 44 -1.08 -5.80 8.41
CA HIS A 44 -0.36 -7.06 8.20
C HIS A 44 -1.11 -8.30 8.72
N SER A 45 -2.23 -8.18 9.42
CA SER A 45 -3.09 -9.34 9.74
C SER A 45 -3.92 -9.83 8.54
N PHE A 46 -4.12 -9.00 7.51
CA PHE A 46 -4.96 -9.32 6.36
C PHE A 46 -4.21 -10.25 5.41
N ALA A 47 -4.87 -11.34 4.98
CA ALA A 47 -4.29 -12.35 4.09
C ALA A 47 -3.55 -11.76 2.85
N PRO A 48 -4.11 -10.81 2.07
CA PRO A 48 -3.41 -10.28 0.90
C PRO A 48 -2.14 -9.49 1.26
N VAL A 49 -2.11 -8.83 2.41
CA VAL A 49 -0.96 -8.06 2.89
C VAL A 49 0.14 -9.01 3.37
N ARG A 50 -0.23 -10.10 4.04
CA ARG A 50 0.71 -11.14 4.51
C ARG A 50 1.38 -11.85 3.35
N GLU A 51 0.58 -12.21 2.34
CA GLU A 51 1.07 -12.90 1.15
C GLU A 51 1.99 -12.00 0.33
N ALA A 52 1.65 -10.71 0.18
CA ALA A 52 2.51 -9.72 -0.50
C ALA A 52 3.83 -9.44 0.25
N GLY A 53 3.84 -9.54 1.59
CA GLY A 53 5.01 -9.28 2.43
C GLY A 53 6.03 -10.42 2.50
N CYS A 54 5.69 -11.62 2.02
CA CYS A 54 6.65 -12.72 1.90
C CYS A 54 7.46 -12.55 0.60
N TRP A 55 8.41 -11.61 0.61
CA TRP A 55 9.54 -11.58 -0.32
C TRP A 55 9.17 -11.73 -1.80
N SER A 56 8.34 -10.84 -2.37
CA SER A 56 8.32 -10.75 -3.84
C SER A 56 9.72 -10.33 -4.29
N THR A 57 10.45 -11.28 -4.87
CA THR A 57 11.88 -11.22 -5.25
C THR A 57 12.24 -10.08 -6.22
N GLY A 58 11.29 -9.21 -6.56
CA GLY A 58 11.46 -8.04 -7.42
C GLY A 58 10.62 -6.82 -7.03
N ALA A 59 10.04 -6.77 -5.82
CA ALA A 59 9.41 -5.53 -5.35
C ALA A 59 10.50 -4.48 -5.08
N ILE A 60 10.64 -3.55 -6.02
CA ILE A 60 11.50 -2.37 -5.88
C ILE A 60 10.74 -1.29 -5.11
N GLN A 61 10.64 -1.43 -3.79
CA GLN A 61 10.17 -0.31 -3.00
C GLN A 61 11.33 0.66 -2.77
N THR A 62 11.24 1.86 -3.37
CA THR A 62 12.01 3.02 -2.89
C THR A 62 11.75 3.14 -1.39
N PRO A 63 12.77 3.31 -0.53
CA PRO A 63 12.56 3.39 0.91
C PRO A 63 11.47 4.41 1.23
N LEU A 64 10.37 3.92 1.81
CA LEU A 64 9.24 4.75 2.18
C LEU A 64 9.69 5.71 3.28
N PRO A 65 9.22 6.97 3.27
CA PRO A 65 9.49 7.87 4.39
C PRO A 65 8.86 7.26 5.64
N ILE A 66 9.71 6.74 6.51
CA ILE A 66 9.34 6.42 7.88
C ILE A 66 9.08 7.78 8.55
N PHE A 67 7.82 8.04 8.90
CA PHE A 67 7.49 9.18 9.74
C PHE A 67 8.04 8.85 11.13
N GLU A 68 9.07 9.58 11.56
CA GLU A 68 9.50 9.67 12.96
C GLU A 68 8.45 10.41 13.79
#